data_AF-A0A075NW03-F1
#
_entry.id   AF-A0A075NW03-F1
#
_cell.length_a   1.000
_cell.length_b   1.000
_cell.length_c   1.000
_cell.angle_alpha   90.00
_cell.angle_beta   90.00
_cell.angle_gamma   90.00
#
_symmetry.space_group_name_H-M   'P 1'
#
loop_
_entity.id
_entity.type
_entity.pdbx_description
1 polymer ?
#
loop_
_entity_poly.entity_id
_entity_poly.type
_entity_poly.pdbx_seq_one_letter_code
_entity_poly.pdbx_strand_id
1 'polypeptide(L)'
;MKKYVEIWLRSIAAIVGGYAVSALSTFYLTYCFVTGFSLSKGVAVLSACMLSYFLFFAIFIISFAVANIRAWSLMLFFSIVLCFLGLPYVSTL
;
A
#
# COMPACT_ATOMS: atom_id res chain seq x y z
N MET A 1 -28.79 -3.68 8.45
CA MET A 1 -27.82 -4.67 7.91
C MET A 1 -26.91 -4.10 6.82
N LYS A 2 -27.43 -3.42 5.77
CA LYS A 2 -26.60 -2.87 4.66
C LYS A 2 -25.42 -1.97 5.07
N LYS A 3 -25.61 -1.08 6.06
CA LYS A 3 -24.56 -0.15 6.54
C LYS A 3 -23.34 -0.85 7.15
N TYR A 4 -23.55 -1.92 7.93
CA TYR A 4 -22.46 -2.67 8.53
C TYR A 4 -21.66 -3.42 7.46
N VAL A 5 -22.35 -4.04 6.50
CA VAL A 5 -21.73 -4.76 5.38
C VAL A 5 -20.85 -3.82 4.55
N GLU A 6 -21.30 -2.60 4.27
CA GLU A 6 -20.49 -1.60 3.57
C GLU A 6 -19.24 -1.14 4.35
N ILE A 7 -19.32 -1.07 5.67
CA ILE A 7 -18.14 -0.76 6.51
C ILE A 7 -17.15 -1.93 6.41
N TRP A 8 -17.62 -3.17 6.61
CA TRP A 8 -16.79 -4.37 6.51
C TRP A 8 -16.08 -4.48 5.16
N LEU A 9 -16.79 -4.29 4.05
CA LEU A 9 -16.17 -4.34 2.72
C LEU A 9 -15.12 -3.24 2.53
N ARG A 10 -15.39 -2.01 2.99
CA ARG A 10 -14.41 -0.91 2.89
C ARG A 10 -13.17 -1.17 3.74
N SER A 11 -13.34 -1.69 4.95
CA SER A 11 -12.23 -2.04 5.82
C SER A 11 -11.39 -3.17 5.23
N ILE A 12 -12.01 -4.23 4.68
CA ILE A 12 -11.29 -5.30 3.99
C ILE A 12 -10.54 -4.72 2.77
N ALA A 13 -11.19 -3.89 1.97
CA ALA A 13 -10.56 -3.27 0.80
C ALA A 13 -9.38 -2.37 1.19
N ALA A 14 -9.50 -1.63 2.29
CA ALA A 14 -8.45 -0.79 2.83
C ALA A 14 -7.28 -1.59 3.43
N ILE A 15 -7.56 -2.72 4.09
CA ILE A 15 -6.51 -3.61 4.61
C ILE A 15 -5.74 -4.21 3.43
N VAL A 16 -6.43 -4.86 2.49
CA VAL A 16 -5.79 -5.56 1.38
C VAL A 16 -5.11 -4.56 0.43
N GLY A 17 -5.83 -3.52 0.00
CA GLY A 17 -5.30 -2.50 -0.89
C GLY A 17 -4.23 -1.64 -0.21
N GLY A 18 -4.40 -1.31 1.07
CA GLY A 18 -3.38 -0.58 1.84
C GLY A 18 -2.09 -1.38 2.01
N TYR A 19 -2.17 -2.68 2.26
CA TYR A 19 -0.98 -3.55 2.31
C TYR A 19 -0.27 -3.60 0.95
N ALA A 20 -1.02 -3.76 -0.13
CA ALA A 20 -0.48 -3.74 -1.49
C ALA A 20 0.25 -2.42 -1.79
N VAL A 21 -0.37 -1.27 -1.47
CA VAL A 21 0.24 0.05 -1.65
C VAL A 21 1.50 0.20 -0.77
N SER A 22 1.45 -0.24 0.49
CA SER A 22 2.61 -0.19 1.40
C SER A 22 3.79 -1.04 0.92
N ALA A 23 3.51 -2.22 0.38
CA ALA A 23 4.54 -3.08 -0.20
C ALA A 23 5.18 -2.40 -1.42
N LEU A 24 4.37 -1.89 -2.35
CA LEU A 24 4.85 -1.17 -3.53
C LEU A 24 5.66 0.07 -3.14
N SER A 25 5.17 0.89 -2.21
CA SER A 25 5.91 2.06 -1.74
C SER A 25 7.22 1.68 -1.08
N THR A 26 7.29 0.56 -0.36
CA THR A 26 8.54 0.07 0.25
C THR A 26 9.59 -0.20 -0.82
N PHE A 27 9.23 -0.82 -1.94
CA PHE A 27 10.17 -1.06 -3.03
C PHE A 27 10.67 0.24 -3.66
N TYR A 28 9.76 1.15 -4.01
CA TYR A 28 10.14 2.43 -4.61
C TYR A 28 10.99 3.29 -3.65
N LEU A 29 10.62 3.37 -2.38
CA LEU A 29 11.38 4.10 -1.37
C LEU A 29 12.74 3.47 -1.11
N THR A 30 12.84 2.15 -1.08
CA THR A 30 14.12 1.44 -0.96
C THR A 30 15.04 1.81 -2.12
N TYR A 31 14.53 1.76 -3.35
CA TYR A 31 15.29 2.17 -4.53
C TYR A 31 15.77 3.63 -4.41
N CYS A 32 14.88 4.55 -4.02
CA CYS A 32 15.23 5.96 -3.80
C CYS A 32 16.27 6.16 -2.69
N PHE A 33 16.21 5.39 -1.61
CA PHE A 33 17.16 5.48 -0.51
C PHE A 33 18.54 4.92 -0.87
N VAL A 34 18.58 3.81 -1.61
CA VAL A 34 19.84 3.24 -2.10
C VAL A 34 20.49 4.14 -3.15
N THR A 35 19.72 4.63 -4.12
CA THR A 35 20.28 5.40 -5.25
C THR A 35 20.45 6.88 -4.95
N GLY A 36 19.47 7.51 -4.29
CA GLY A 36 19.47 8.95 -4.01
C GLY A 36 20.26 9.33 -2.76
N PHE A 37 20.26 8.48 -1.73
CA PHE A 37 20.90 8.77 -0.45
C PHE A 37 22.12 7.89 -0.15
N SER A 38 22.47 6.97 -1.07
CA SER A 38 23.60 6.04 -0.92
C SER A 38 23.58 5.25 0.39
N LEU A 39 22.38 4.96 0.91
CA LEU A 39 22.19 4.17 2.13
C LEU A 39 22.55 2.69 1.87
N SER A 40 23.04 2.01 2.91
CA SER A 40 23.21 0.56 2.84
C SER A 40 21.87 -0.12 2.61
N LYS A 41 21.86 -1.19 1.78
CA LYS A 41 20.62 -1.88 1.38
C LYS A 41 19.73 -2.25 2.58
N GLY A 42 20.31 -2.76 3.67
CA GLY A 42 19.56 -3.13 4.86
C GLY A 42 18.87 -1.95 5.56
N VAL A 43 19.58 -0.82 5.71
CA VAL A 43 19.02 0.39 6.35
C VAL A 43 17.96 1.02 5.46
N ALA A 44 18.18 1.02 4.15
CA ALA A 44 17.22 1.53 3.17
C ALA A 44 15.90 0.73 3.19
N VAL A 45 15.96 -0.60 3.18
CA VAL A 45 14.76 -1.46 3.25
C VAL A 45 14.00 -1.24 4.55
N LEU A 46 14.71 -1.21 5.69
CA LEU A 46 14.07 -1.02 7.00
C LEU A 46 13.38 0.34 7.09
N SER A 47 14.06 1.41 6.67
CA SER A 47 13.53 2.78 6.68
C SER A 47 12.34 2.93 5.75
N ALA A 48 12.42 2.35 4.54
CA ALA A 48 11.35 2.36 3.56
C ALA A 48 10.12 1.58 4.04
N CYS A 49 10.33 0.44 4.71
CA CYS A 49 9.25 -0.36 5.29
C CYS A 49 8.52 0.42 6.39
N MET A 50 9.26 1.00 7.33
CA MET A 50 8.67 1.82 8.41
C MET A 50 7.91 3.03 7.86
N LEU A 51 8.45 3.71 6.83
CA LEU A 51 7.77 4.84 6.20
C LEU A 51 6.50 4.41 5.46
N SER A 52 6.52 3.25 4.82
CA SER A 52 5.36 2.71 4.10
C SER A 52 4.22 2.28 5.02
N TYR A 53 4.52 1.90 6.26
CA TYR A 53 3.48 1.65 7.27
C TYR A 53 2.62 2.89 7.56
N PHE A 54 3.18 4.10 7.47
CA PHE A 54 2.36 5.31 7.60
C PHE A 54 1.32 5.43 6.48
N LEU A 55 1.66 5.02 5.25
CA LEU A 55 0.72 4.98 4.14
C LEU A 55 -0.38 3.95 4.38
N PHE A 56 -0.04 2.77 4.90
CA PHE A 56 -1.01 1.75 5.28
C PHE A 56 -2.02 2.30 6.31
N PHE A 57 -1.54 2.89 7.40
CA PHE A 57 -2.42 3.44 8.44
C PHE A 57 -3.26 4.61 7.92
N ALA A 58 -2.70 5.48 7.08
CA ALA A 58 -3.46 6.55 6.44
C ALA A 58 -4.62 6.00 5.61
N ILE A 59 -4.37 5.03 4.73
CA ILE A 59 -5.41 4.38 3.90
C ILE A 59 -6.47 3.72 4.79
N PHE A 60 -6.04 3.02 5.84
CA PHE A 60 -6.95 2.37 6.77
C PHE A 60 -7.88 3.37 7.48
N ILE A 61 -7.34 4.48 7.99
CA ILE A 61 -8.13 5.53 8.65
C ILE A 61 -9.10 6.20 7.65
N ILE A 62 -8.63 6.48 6.42
CA ILE A 62 -9.46 7.09 5.36
C ILE A 62 -10.66 6.19 5.01
N SER A 63 -10.57 4.87 5.20
CA SER A 63 -11.69 3.93 4.99
C SER A 63 -12.92 4.21 5.84
N PHE A 64 -12.71 4.76 7.03
CA PHE A 64 -13.78 5.17 7.92
C PHE A 64 -14.28 6.58 7.62
N ALA A 65 -13.43 7.46 7.09
CA ALA A 65 -13.78 8.83 6.73
C ALA A 65 -14.56 8.93 5.40
N VAL A 66 -14.19 8.14 4.39
CA VAL A 66 -14.78 8.21 3.04
C VAL A 66 -15.76 7.05 2.83
N ALA A 67 -17.05 7.35 2.95
CA ALA A 67 -18.13 6.40 2.77
C ALA A 67 -18.54 6.19 1.30
N ASN A 68 -17.58 5.82 0.44
CA ASN A 68 -17.84 5.53 -0.97
C ASN A 68 -17.27 4.16 -1.39
N ILE A 69 -18.10 3.13 -1.38
CA ILE A 69 -17.69 1.75 -1.70
C ILE A 69 -17.11 1.59 -3.12
N ARG A 70 -17.56 2.39 -4.10
CA ARG A 70 -17.05 2.32 -5.47
C ARG A 70 -15.59 2.76 -5.54
N ALA A 71 -15.24 3.83 -4.82
CA ALA A 71 -13.87 4.31 -4.73
C ALA A 71 -12.95 3.26 -4.09
N TRP A 72 -13.38 2.61 -3.01
CA TRP A 72 -12.61 1.53 -2.35
C TRP A 72 -12.44 0.28 -3.22
N SER A 73 -13.47 -0.07 -4.00
CA SER A 73 -13.41 -1.19 -4.94
C SER A 73 -12.44 -0.91 -6.09
N LEU A 74 -12.47 0.32 -6.63
CA LEU A 74 -11.51 0.76 -7.65
C LEU A 74 -10.08 0.79 -7.10
N MET A 75 -9.89 1.35 -5.90
CA MET A 75 -8.59 1.37 -5.23
C MET A 75 -8.03 -0.05 -5.11
N LEU A 76 -8.82 -0.98 -4.57
CA LEU A 76 -8.41 -2.38 -4.44
C LEU A 76 -8.07 -3.02 -5.79
N PHE A 77 -8.87 -2.79 -6.83
CA PHE A 77 -8.58 -3.28 -8.18
C PHE A 77 -7.24 -2.74 -8.70
N PHE A 78 -7.02 -1.43 -8.63
CA PHE A 78 -5.77 -0.81 -9.06
C PHE A 78 -4.57 -1.30 -8.24
N SER A 79 -4.71 -1.43 -6.92
CA SER A 79 -3.65 -1.96 -6.06
C SER A 79 -3.25 -3.38 -6.43
N ILE A 80 -4.22 -4.25 -6.72
CA ILE A 80 -3.95 -5.63 -7.17
C ILE A 80 -3.24 -5.62 -8.53
N VAL A 81 -3.73 -4.86 -9.50
CA VAL A 81 -3.10 -4.74 -10.83
C VAL A 81 -1.66 -4.22 -10.70
N LEU A 82 -1.42 -3.20 -9.88
CA LEU A 82 -0.09 -2.67 -9.64
C LEU A 82 0.82 -3.67 -8.95
N CYS A 83 0.32 -4.50 -8.03
CA CYS A 83 1.09 -5.60 -7.47
C CYS A 83 1.51 -6.60 -8.55
N PHE A 84 0.60 -7.01 -9.44
CA PHE A 84 0.95 -7.92 -10.53
C PHE A 84 1.97 -7.32 -11.51
N LEU A 85 1.85 -6.04 -11.83
CA LEU A 85 2.81 -5.32 -12.68
C LEU A 85 4.14 -5.05 -11.97
N GLY A 86 4.14 -4.92 -10.65
CA GLY A 86 5.33 -4.68 -9.82
C GLY A 86 6.10 -5.94 -9.44
N LEU A 87 5.46 -7.12 -9.43
CA LEU A 87 6.10 -8.42 -9.14
C LEU A 87 7.38 -8.69 -9.94
N PRO A 88 7.46 -8.41 -11.26
CA PRO A 88 8.69 -8.61 -12.03
C PRO A 88 9.85 -7.73 -11.54
N TYR A 89 9.56 -6.49 -11.09
CA TYR A 89 10.58 -5.55 -10.61
C TYR A 89 11.19 -5.96 -9.27
N VAL A 90 10.46 -6.73 -8.45
CA VAL A 90 10.98 -7.28 -7.19
C VAL A 90 12.10 -8.29 -7.44
N SER A 91 12.06 -9.02 -8.56
CA SER A 91 13.09 -10.02 -8.89
C SER A 91 14.43 -9.43 -9.34
N THR A 92 14.47 -8.13 -9.63
CA THR A 92 15.63 -7.44 -10.23
C THR A 92 16.41 -6.54 -9.25
N LEU A 93 15.97 -6.43 -7.99
CA LEU A 93 16.57 -5.60 -6.92
C LEU A 93 17.47 -6.43 -5.99
#